data_AF-A0A522W779-F1
#
_entry.id   AF-A0A522W779-F1
#
_cell.length_a   1.000
_cell.length_b   1.000
_cell.length_c   1.000
_cell.angle_alpha   90.00
_cell.angle_beta   90.00
_cell.angle_gamma   90.00
#
_symmetry.space_group_name_H-M   'P 1'
#
loop_
_entity.id
_entity.type
_entity.pdbx_description
1 polymer ?
#
loop_
_entity_poly.entity_id
_entity_poly.type
_entity_poly.pdbx_seq_one_letter_code
_entity_poly.pdbx_strand_id
1 'polypeptide(L)'
;MEAVSFIIDIVLIVIGVLATFYAWQVGGSIGHGSMKLMAGGFLILGLANFIETLFFLIFTNISVENVEIIYRVIILAGFVLILVGYYRLAKFVRS
;
A
#
# COMPACT_ATOMS: atom_id res chain seq x y z
N MET A 1 5.27 16.71 -15.54
CA MET A 1 4.29 15.79 -14.90
C MET A 1 5.01 14.73 -14.09
N GLU A 2 6.03 14.06 -14.64
CA GLU A 2 6.84 13.04 -13.95
C GLU A 2 7.41 13.48 -12.59
N ALA A 3 7.98 14.69 -12.50
CA ALA A 3 8.52 15.21 -11.24
C ALA A 3 7.45 15.39 -10.14
N VAL A 4 6.21 15.71 -10.51
CA VAL A 4 5.09 15.85 -9.56
C VAL A 4 4.63 14.48 -9.09
N SER A 5 4.47 13.52 -10.01
CA SER A 5 4.15 12.12 -9.67
C SER A 5 5.18 11.53 -8.71
N PHE A 6 6.48 11.73 -8.99
CA PHE A 6 7.55 11.23 -8.14
C PHE A 6 7.52 11.80 -6.71
N ILE A 7 7.24 13.10 -6.56
CA ILE A 7 7.08 13.73 -5.24
C ILE A 7 5.86 13.15 -4.52
N ILE A 8 4.73 12.99 -5.21
CA ILE A 8 3.52 12.40 -4.63
C ILE A 8 3.80 10.96 -4.16
N ASP A 9 4.53 10.16 -4.93
CA ASP A 9 4.85 8.78 -4.58
C ASP A 9 5.73 8.67 -3.35
N ILE A 10 6.72 9.56 -3.22
CA ILE A 10 7.53 9.66 -1.99
C ILE A 10 6.63 9.96 -0.80
N VAL A 11 5.70 10.92 -0.94
CA VAL A 11 4.74 11.26 0.12
C VAL A 11 3.85 10.05 0.44
N LEU A 12 3.36 9.31 -0.55
CA LEU A 12 2.55 8.11 -0.36
C LEU A 12 3.32 7.01 0.38
N ILE A 13 4.59 6.78 0.03
CA ILE A 13 5.45 5.84 0.77
C ILE A 13 5.62 6.30 2.21
N VAL A 14 5.96 7.56 2.44
CA VAL A 14 6.17 8.10 3.80
C VAL A 14 4.90 7.95 4.63
N ILE A 15 3.73 8.27 4.08
CA ILE A 15 2.45 8.06 4.76
C ILE A 15 2.20 6.58 5.04
N GLY A 16 2.47 5.68 4.09
CA GLY A 16 2.34 4.23 4.28
C GLY A 16 3.27 3.66 5.36
N VAL A 17 4.52 4.16 5.41
CA VAL A 17 5.50 3.81 6.45
C VAL A 17 5.03 4.30 7.81
N LEU A 18 4.59 5.56 7.91
CA LEU A 18 4.05 6.12 9.15
C LEU A 18 2.80 5.37 9.61
N ALA A 19 1.88 5.05 8.71
CA ALA A 19 0.69 4.26 9.03
C ALA A 19 1.07 2.87 9.58
N THR A 20 2.08 2.22 8.98
CA THR A 20 2.60 0.92 9.46
C THR A 20 3.24 1.04 10.83
N PHE A 21 4.06 2.07 11.03
CA PHE A 21 4.72 2.34 12.30
C PHE A 21 3.71 2.61 13.41
N TYR A 22 2.73 3.47 13.18
CA TYR A 22 1.68 3.75 14.16
C TYR A 22 0.79 2.54 14.41
N ALA A 23 0.44 1.74 13.39
CA ALA A 23 -0.30 0.50 13.56
C ALA A 23 0.45 -0.53 14.43
N TRP A 24 1.78 -0.53 14.42
CA TRP A 24 2.59 -1.36 15.33
C TRP A 24 2.58 -0.88 16.77
N GLN A 25 2.38 0.41 17.00
CA GLN A 25 2.30 0.98 18.35
C GLN A 25 0.94 0.79 19.00
N VAL A 26 -0.12 0.49 18.22
CA VAL A 26 -1.44 0.15 18.77
C VAL A 26 -1.34 -1.18 19.53
N GLY A 27 -1.06 -1.11 20.83
CA GLY A 27 -1.05 -2.24 21.75
C GLY A 27 -2.44 -2.63 22.24
N GLY A 28 -2.58 -3.87 22.73
CA GLY A 28 -3.84 -4.43 23.25
C GLY A 28 -4.33 -5.66 22.49
N SER A 29 -5.26 -6.41 23.07
CA SER A 29 -5.88 -7.60 22.43
C SER A 29 -6.79 -7.22 21.24
N ILE A 30 -7.17 -5.95 21.15
CA ILE A 30 -8.06 -5.42 20.12
C ILE A 30 -7.28 -5.13 18.85
N GLY A 31 -7.49 -5.95 17.83
CA GLY A 31 -7.20 -5.55 16.45
C GLY A 31 -5.73 -5.36 16.06
N HIS A 32 -4.76 -5.75 16.89
CA HIS A 32 -3.32 -5.61 16.58
C HIS A 32 -2.95 -6.29 15.24
N GLY A 33 -3.49 -7.47 14.97
CA GLY A 33 -3.30 -8.15 13.68
C GLY A 33 -4.06 -7.50 12.52
N SER A 34 -5.25 -6.97 12.79
CA SER A 34 -6.09 -6.30 11.78
C SER A 34 -5.51 -4.97 11.34
N MET A 35 -5.07 -4.14 12.28
CA MET A 35 -4.42 -2.85 11.99
C MET A 35 -3.11 -3.04 11.23
N LYS A 36 -2.33 -4.07 11.58
CA LYS A 36 -1.13 -4.44 10.82
C LYS A 36 -1.42 -4.81 9.37
N LEU A 37 -2.50 -5.57 9.13
CA LEU A 37 -2.91 -5.92 7.77
C LEU A 37 -3.33 -4.69 6.96
N MET A 38 -4.12 -3.80 7.56
CA MET A 38 -4.52 -2.54 6.91
C MET A 38 -3.31 -1.68 6.58
N ALA A 39 -2.42 -1.48 7.55
CA ALA A 39 -1.25 -0.63 7.38
C ALA A 39 -0.26 -1.21 6.38
N GLY A 40 -0.05 -2.53 6.38
CA GLY A 40 0.72 -3.22 5.35
C GLY A 40 0.13 -3.04 3.95
N GLY A 41 -1.20 -3.06 3.82
CA GLY A 41 -1.88 -2.76 2.56
C GLY A 41 -1.64 -1.33 2.08
N PHE A 42 -1.74 -0.33 2.96
CA PHE A 42 -1.41 1.07 2.61
C PHE A 42 0.04 1.25 2.18
N LEU A 43 0.98 0.58 2.85
CA LEU A 43 2.39 0.60 2.47
C LEU A 43 2.60 -0.01 1.08
N ILE A 44 1.97 -1.15 0.78
CA ILE A 44 2.03 -1.79 -0.53
C ILE A 44 1.47 -0.86 -1.62
N LEU A 45 0.36 -0.15 -1.37
CA LEU A 45 -0.18 0.82 -2.31
C LEU A 45 0.79 1.98 -2.58
N GLY A 46 1.42 2.54 -1.54
CA GLY A 46 2.44 3.58 -1.72
C GLY A 46 3.64 3.09 -2.54
N LEU A 47 4.13 1.88 -2.24
CA LEU A 47 5.23 1.26 -2.99
C LEU A 47 4.85 0.96 -4.45
N ALA A 48 3.63 0.54 -4.73
CA ALA A 48 3.17 0.23 -6.08
C ALA A 48 3.30 1.45 -7.02
N ASN A 49 2.84 2.62 -6.55
CA ASN A 49 2.92 3.87 -7.32
C ASN A 49 4.37 4.29 -7.55
N PHE A 50 5.20 4.21 -6.51
CA PHE A 50 6.62 4.53 -6.64
C PHE A 50 7.36 3.60 -7.60
N ILE A 51 7.07 2.30 -7.55
CA ILE A 51 7.64 1.32 -8.48
C ILE A 51 7.23 1.65 -9.91
N GLU A 52 5.96 1.97 -10.15
CA GLU A 52 5.46 2.36 -11.48
C GLU A 52 6.20 3.59 -12.01
N THR A 53 6.27 4.67 -11.22
CA THR A 53 7.00 5.89 -11.61
C THR A 53 8.49 5.61 -11.84
N LEU A 54 9.13 4.78 -11.02
CA LEU A 54 10.52 4.36 -11.26
C LEU A 54 10.67 3.55 -12.55
N PHE A 55 9.73 2.66 -12.86
CA PHE A 55 9.77 1.87 -14.08
C PHE A 55 9.71 2.76 -15.32
N PHE A 56 8.81 3.74 -15.36
CA PHE A 56 8.74 4.70 -16.46
C PHE A 56 9.98 5.60 -16.55
N LEU A 57 10.58 5.96 -15.41
CA LEU A 57 11.74 6.85 -15.37
C LEU A 57 13.06 6.14 -15.75
N ILE A 58 13.22 4.86 -15.39
CA ILE A 58 14.45 4.09 -15.63
C ILE A 58 14.36 3.28 -16.93
N PHE A 59 13.20 2.70 -17.23
CA PHE A 59 13.02 1.75 -18.33
C PHE A 59 12.08 2.31 -19.40
N THR A 60 12.62 3.09 -20.33
CA THR A 60 11.88 3.69 -21.45
C THR A 60 11.47 2.69 -22.55
N ASN A 61 12.05 1.49 -22.58
CA ASN A 61 11.85 0.51 -23.67
C ASN A 61 11.10 -0.78 -23.26
N ILE A 62 10.55 -0.86 -22.05
CA ILE A 62 9.74 -2.02 -21.63
C ILE A 62 8.31 -1.87 -22.18
N SER A 63 7.67 -2.99 -22.53
CA SER A 63 6.27 -2.95 -22.97
C SER A 63 5.37 -2.45 -21.83
N VAL A 64 4.74 -1.30 -22.09
CA VAL A 64 3.85 -0.59 -21.14
C VAL A 64 2.75 -1.52 -20.63
N GLU A 65 2.24 -2.39 -21.50
CA GLU A 65 1.13 -3.30 -21.21
C GLU A 65 1.45 -4.33 -20.10
N ASN A 66 2.66 -4.89 -20.09
CA ASN A 66 3.05 -5.86 -19.06
C ASN A 66 3.28 -5.20 -17.70
N VAL A 67 3.89 -4.01 -17.69
CA VAL A 67 4.14 -3.23 -16.46
C VAL A 67 2.80 -2.81 -15.83
N GLU A 68 1.86 -2.38 -16.66
CA GLU A 68 0.53 -1.96 -16.20
C GLU A 68 -0.25 -3.12 -15.57
N ILE A 69 -0.19 -4.33 -16.15
CA ILE A 69 -0.83 -5.52 -15.55
C ILE A 69 -0.23 -5.84 -14.19
N ILE A 70 1.11 -5.85 -14.08
CA ILE A 70 1.81 -6.13 -12.81
C ILE A 70 1.43 -5.08 -11.76
N TYR A 71 1.45 -3.80 -12.13
CA TYR A 71 1.05 -2.68 -11.27
C TYR A 71 -0.38 -2.86 -10.73
N ARG A 72 -1.35 -3.18 -11.60
CA ARG A 72 -2.74 -3.43 -11.20
C ARG A 72 -2.89 -4.60 -10.23
N VAL A 73 -2.12 -5.68 -10.42
CA VAL A 73 -2.12 -6.83 -9.50
C VAL A 73 -1.57 -6.44 -8.12
N ILE A 74 -0.50 -5.64 -8.06
CA ILE A 74 0.05 -5.16 -6.78
C ILE A 74 -0.95 -4.25 -6.05
N ILE A 75 -1.60 -3.33 -6.77
CA ILE A 75 -2.65 -2.49 -6.20
C ILE A 75 -3.80 -3.33 -5.64
N LEU A 76 -4.26 -4.31 -6.42
CA LEU A 76 -5.33 -5.20 -5.99
C LEU A 76 -4.96 -5.95 -4.69
N ALA A 77 -3.73 -6.45 -4.59
CA ALA A 77 -3.23 -7.08 -3.37
C ALA A 77 -3.25 -6.11 -2.17
N GLY A 78 -2.84 -4.85 -2.37
CA GLY A 78 -2.92 -3.80 -1.35
C GLY A 78 -4.35 -3.58 -0.84
N PHE A 79 -5.32 -3.45 -1.74
CA PHE A 79 -6.74 -3.31 -1.37
C PHE A 79 -7.30 -4.53 -0.65
N VAL A 80 -6.94 -5.75 -1.09
CA VAL A 80 -7.37 -6.99 -0.43
C VAL A 80 -6.90 -7.02 1.02
N LEU A 81 -5.64 -6.64 1.29
CA LEU A 81 -5.11 -6.58 2.66
C LEU A 81 -5.88 -5.58 3.54
N ILE A 82 -6.20 -4.41 2.99
CA ILE A 82 -7.00 -3.39 3.69
C ILE A 82 -8.39 -3.92 4.01
N LEU A 83 -9.09 -4.50 3.03
CA LEU A 83 -10.44 -5.05 3.21
C LEU A 83 -10.46 -6.20 4.23
N VAL A 84 -9.50 -7.12 4.16
CA VAL A 84 -9.37 -8.21 5.13
C VAL A 84 -9.09 -7.67 6.53
N GLY A 85 -8.25 -6.64 6.65
CA GLY A 85 -7.98 -5.96 7.90
C GLY A 85 -9.25 -5.34 8.51
N TYR A 86 -10.04 -4.61 7.73
CA TYR A 86 -11.32 -4.07 8.17
C TYR A 86 -12.32 -5.16 8.55
N TYR A 87 -12.44 -6.23 7.75
CA TYR A 87 -13.33 -7.34 8.05
C TYR A 87 -13.00 -8.00 9.40
N ARG A 88 -11.72 -8.25 9.65
CA ARG A 88 -11.26 -8.82 10.93
C ARG A 88 -11.50 -7.88 12.10
N LEU A 89 -11.28 -6.58 11.91
CA LEU A 89 -11.57 -5.57 12.93
C LEU A 89 -13.06 -5.52 13.24
N ALA A 90 -13.93 -5.49 12.23
CA ALA A 90 -15.38 -5.47 12.40
C ALA A 90 -15.89 -6.72 13.14
N LYS A 91 -15.32 -7.90 12.84
CA LYS A 91 -15.65 -9.13 13.57
C LYS A 91 -15.25 -9.03 15.05
N PHE A 92 -14.07 -8.48 15.33
CA PHE A 92 -13.57 -8.31 16.70
C PHE A 92 -14.43 -7.34 17.52
N VAL A 93 -14.84 -6.20 16.94
CA VAL A 93 -15.64 -5.19 17.66
C VAL A 93 -17.06 -5.67 17.95
N ARG A 94 -17.59 -6.61 17.16
CA ARG A 94 -18.94 -7.16 17.33
C ARG A 94 -19.03 -8.31 18.33
N SER A 95 -17.89 -8.91 18.70
CA SER A 95 -17.79 -10.00 19.69
C SER A 95 -17.48 -9.46 21.08
#